data_AF-A0A3B9MMW2-F1
#
_entry.id   AF-A0A3B9MMW2-F1
#
_cell.length_a   1.000
_cell.length_b   1.000
_cell.length_c   1.000
_cell.angle_alpha   90.00
_cell.angle_beta   90.00
_cell.angle_gamma   90.00
#
_symmetry.space_group_name_H-M   'P 1'
#
loop_
_entity.id
_entity.type
_entity.pdbx_description
1 polymer ?
#
loop_
_entity_poly.entity_id
_entity_poly.type
_entity_poly.pdbx_seq_one_letter_code
_entity_poly.pdbx_strand_id
1 'polypeptide(L)'
;MKTRSLQPPALKTDLTVLCVSLILLAAVCNPPVFSQTREPTVSPCKVGVRAPAFGFWTWAANSQVKVFILAAHFKTEEIPVLLAPLESWNAVAEASSSGVKFTYAGSVSEPQYCENCLTIMRGKVYEKKTRHATKLQAYSVHADQIISYAEVVIDPIITNPEALKNAVVHELGHNFGLLDCFSCKDRSTVMNQFKVINFSNGMEAPTACDISQVKAAYEELKTHVRPSPMVAKVMVDEGEEPVDDDTPTVIPLP
;
A
#
# COMPACT_ATOMS: atom_id res chain seq x y z
N MET A 1 21.30 -21.39 -52.18
CA MET A 1 20.55 -22.66 -52.10
C MET A 1 19.25 -22.44 -51.32
N LYS A 2 18.11 -22.69 -51.99
CA LYS A 2 16.75 -22.97 -51.49
C LYS A 2 16.23 -22.22 -50.24
N THR A 3 15.50 -21.14 -50.52
CA THR A 3 14.37 -20.65 -49.71
C THR A 3 13.21 -21.66 -49.78
N ARG A 4 12.68 -22.08 -48.63
CA ARG A 4 11.42 -22.83 -48.54
C ARG A 4 10.40 -22.00 -47.74
N SER A 5 9.45 -21.46 -48.48
CA SER A 5 8.18 -20.92 -48.01
C SER A 5 7.28 -22.08 -47.57
N LEU A 6 6.68 -21.98 -46.37
CA LEU A 6 5.67 -22.91 -45.88
C LEU A 6 4.40 -22.10 -45.56
N GLN A 7 3.36 -22.34 -46.37
CA GLN A 7 2.00 -21.86 -46.15
C GLN A 7 1.37 -22.56 -44.93
N PRO A 8 0.53 -21.87 -44.13
CA PRO A 8 -0.33 -22.52 -43.16
C PRO A 8 -1.59 -23.12 -43.83
N PRO A 9 -2.06 -24.31 -43.40
CA PRO A 9 -3.29 -24.91 -43.89
C PRO A 9 -4.55 -24.26 -43.29
N ALA A 10 -5.62 -24.37 -44.07
CA ALA A 10 -6.94 -23.79 -43.86
C ALA A 10 -7.64 -24.25 -42.57
N LEU A 11 -8.26 -23.29 -41.89
CA LEU A 11 -9.16 -23.47 -40.75
C LEU A 11 -10.51 -24.03 -41.27
N LYS A 12 -10.86 -25.26 -40.89
CA LYS A 12 -12.20 -25.81 -41.11
C LYS A 12 -13.07 -25.53 -39.88
N THR A 13 -14.18 -24.86 -40.16
CA THR A 13 -15.42 -24.79 -39.38
C THR A 13 -15.88 -26.16 -38.90
N ASP A 14 -16.33 -26.26 -37.65
CA ASP A 14 -17.48 -27.10 -37.30
C ASP A 14 -18.34 -26.40 -36.25
N LEU A 15 -19.50 -25.99 -36.73
CA LEU A 15 -20.65 -25.45 -36.02
C LEU A 15 -21.46 -26.67 -35.56
N THR A 16 -21.39 -27.04 -34.28
CA THR A 16 -22.26 -28.11 -33.74
C THR A 16 -23.39 -27.52 -32.91
N VAL A 17 -24.55 -27.69 -33.51
CA VAL A 17 -25.91 -27.39 -33.11
C VAL A 17 -26.32 -28.10 -31.82
N LEU A 18 -27.20 -27.41 -31.07
CA LEU A 18 -28.16 -27.89 -30.06
C LEU A 18 -28.21 -29.41 -29.81
N CYS A 19 -27.99 -29.79 -28.54
CA CYS A 19 -28.69 -30.92 -27.94
C CYS A 19 -29.44 -30.44 -26.70
N VAL A 20 -30.73 -30.20 -26.91
CA VAL A 20 -31.76 -30.15 -25.86
C VAL A 20 -31.77 -31.53 -25.18
N SER A 21 -31.55 -31.56 -23.88
CA SER A 21 -31.87 -32.72 -23.06
C SER A 21 -32.37 -32.24 -21.71
N LEU A 22 -33.69 -32.12 -21.64
CA LEU A 22 -34.49 -32.31 -20.43
C LEU A 22 -33.89 -33.45 -19.60
N ILE A 23 -33.25 -33.12 -18.47
CA ILE A 23 -33.03 -34.08 -17.39
C ILE A 23 -33.92 -33.67 -16.23
N LEU A 24 -34.81 -34.61 -15.94
CA LEU A 24 -35.86 -34.63 -14.95
C LEU A 24 -35.45 -34.02 -13.61
N LEU A 25 -36.44 -33.31 -13.04
CA LEU A 25 -36.62 -33.09 -11.61
C LEU A 25 -36.46 -34.41 -10.83
N ALA A 26 -35.29 -34.61 -10.23
CA ALA A 26 -35.16 -35.42 -9.03
C ALA A 26 -34.80 -34.47 -7.89
N ALA A 27 -35.86 -33.97 -7.23
CA ALA A 27 -35.77 -33.29 -5.95
C ALA A 27 -35.30 -34.29 -4.89
N VAL A 28 -33.98 -34.53 -4.85
CA VAL A 28 -33.33 -35.20 -3.73
C VAL A 28 -33.12 -34.13 -2.67
N CYS A 29 -33.99 -34.13 -1.66
CA CYS A 29 -33.77 -33.45 -0.39
C CYS A 29 -32.55 -34.08 0.30
N ASN A 30 -31.34 -33.77 -0.17
CA ASN A 30 -30.15 -33.97 0.62
C ASN A 30 -30.16 -32.88 1.69
N PRO A 31 -30.21 -33.23 2.99
CA PRO A 31 -29.99 -32.24 4.03
C PRO A 31 -28.64 -31.57 3.75
N PRO A 32 -28.53 -30.24 3.88
CA PRO A 32 -27.25 -29.57 3.73
C PRO A 32 -26.31 -30.20 4.77
N VAL A 33 -25.40 -31.04 4.29
CA VAL A 33 -24.24 -31.45 5.07
C VAL A 33 -23.47 -30.16 5.27
N PHE A 34 -23.72 -29.51 6.40
CA PHE A 34 -22.86 -28.47 6.93
C PHE A 34 -21.52 -29.15 7.20
N SER A 35 -20.71 -29.28 6.15
CA SER A 35 -19.28 -29.39 6.29
C SER A 35 -18.88 -28.12 7.02
N GLN A 36 -18.77 -28.22 8.35
CA GLN A 36 -17.95 -27.31 9.13
C GLN A 36 -16.56 -27.42 8.53
N THR A 37 -16.28 -26.58 7.56
CA THR A 37 -14.94 -26.29 7.10
C THR A 37 -14.24 -25.83 8.36
N ARG A 38 -13.50 -26.75 9.02
CA ARG A 38 -12.67 -26.40 10.17
C ARG A 38 -11.79 -25.28 9.67
N GLU A 39 -12.05 -24.07 10.14
CA GLU A 39 -11.16 -22.96 9.85
C GLU A 39 -9.76 -23.44 10.23
N PRO A 40 -8.81 -23.47 9.28
CA PRO A 40 -7.48 -23.93 9.58
C PRO A 40 -6.98 -23.10 10.75
N THR A 41 -6.67 -23.76 11.87
CA THR A 41 -6.16 -23.11 13.07
C THR A 41 -4.96 -22.25 12.68
N VAL A 42 -5.20 -20.95 12.57
CA VAL A 42 -4.19 -19.99 12.15
C VAL A 42 -3.16 -19.98 13.27
N SER A 43 -1.98 -20.51 12.97
CA SER A 43 -0.86 -20.45 13.90
C SER A 43 -0.66 -19.00 14.37
N PRO A 44 -0.41 -18.77 15.67
CA PRO A 44 -0.32 -17.42 16.21
C PRO A 44 0.72 -16.57 15.47
N CYS A 45 0.37 -15.30 15.23
CA CYS A 45 1.22 -14.30 14.60
C CYS A 45 2.29 -13.81 15.59
N LYS A 46 3.36 -14.59 15.72
CA LYS A 46 4.49 -14.25 16.57
C LYS A 46 5.42 -13.28 15.84
N VAL A 47 5.59 -12.07 16.40
CA VAL A 47 6.52 -11.06 15.92
C VAL A 47 7.94 -11.63 15.82
N GLY A 48 8.62 -11.34 14.72
CA GLY A 48 9.96 -11.85 14.42
C GLY A 48 10.00 -13.29 13.90
N VAL A 49 8.86 -13.98 13.79
CA VAL A 49 8.77 -15.35 13.26
C VAL A 49 7.84 -15.44 12.07
N ARG A 50 6.61 -14.90 12.20
CA ARG A 50 5.59 -14.87 11.13
C ARG A 50 4.91 -13.52 10.97
N ALA A 51 5.31 -12.55 11.77
CA ALA A 51 4.76 -11.22 11.75
C ALA A 51 5.92 -10.23 11.88
N PRO A 52 5.92 -9.14 11.11
CA PRO A 52 6.83 -8.04 11.34
C PRO A 52 6.47 -7.34 12.66
N ALA A 53 7.40 -6.58 13.21
CA ALA A 53 7.03 -5.55 14.18
C ALA A 53 6.38 -4.39 13.42
N PHE A 54 5.70 -3.49 14.13
CA PHE A 54 5.23 -2.22 13.56
C PHE A 54 5.93 -1.03 14.24
N GLY A 55 5.88 0.13 13.59
CA GLY A 55 6.47 1.39 14.00
C GLY A 55 5.68 2.57 13.43
N PHE A 56 6.20 3.79 13.61
CA PHE A 56 5.33 4.96 13.68
C PHE A 56 4.91 5.63 12.35
N TRP A 57 5.55 5.34 11.22
CA TRP A 57 5.16 5.98 9.96
C TRP A 57 3.91 5.34 9.38
N THR A 58 2.79 6.04 9.42
CA THR A 58 1.50 5.56 8.91
C THR A 58 0.76 6.68 8.21
N TRP A 59 -0.05 6.35 7.20
CA TRP A 59 -1.06 7.28 6.71
C TRP A 59 -2.13 7.51 7.78
N ALA A 60 -2.79 8.67 7.73
CA ALA A 60 -3.96 8.91 8.56
C ALA A 60 -5.04 7.85 8.26
N ALA A 61 -5.75 7.37 9.29
CA ALA A 61 -6.83 6.41 9.11
C ALA A 61 -7.90 6.93 8.15
N ASN A 62 -8.43 6.06 7.29
CA ASN A 62 -9.42 6.37 6.24
C ASN A 62 -8.95 7.35 5.16
N SER A 63 -7.64 7.60 5.05
CA SER A 63 -7.09 8.45 4.00
C SER A 63 -7.25 7.83 2.60
N GLN A 64 -7.39 8.71 1.61
CA GLN A 64 -7.45 8.37 0.20
C GLN A 64 -6.14 8.80 -0.46
N VAL A 65 -5.22 7.86 -0.63
CA VAL A 65 -3.87 8.13 -1.12
C VAL A 65 -3.85 8.06 -2.65
N LYS A 66 -3.54 9.17 -3.29
CA LYS A 66 -3.32 9.27 -4.74
C LYS A 66 -1.94 8.74 -5.08
N VAL A 67 -1.89 7.69 -5.90
CA VAL A 67 -0.64 7.07 -6.34
C VAL A 67 -0.28 7.55 -7.73
N PHE A 68 0.89 8.15 -7.86
CA PHE A 68 1.48 8.59 -9.12
C PHE A 68 2.68 7.71 -9.49
N ILE A 69 2.90 7.51 -10.78
CA ILE A 69 4.09 6.82 -11.31
C ILE A 69 4.91 7.82 -12.12
N LEU A 70 6.21 7.94 -11.84
CA LEU A 70 7.08 8.82 -12.60
C LEU A 70 7.34 8.23 -14.00
N ALA A 71 6.72 8.79 -15.04
CA ALA A 71 6.57 8.19 -16.36
C ALA A 71 7.91 7.82 -17.01
N ALA A 72 8.91 8.69 -16.87
CA ALA A 72 10.23 8.49 -17.47
C ALA A 72 11.03 7.31 -16.84
N HIS A 73 10.58 6.79 -15.69
CA HIS A 73 11.35 5.81 -14.91
C HIS A 73 10.91 4.36 -15.16
N PHE A 74 9.79 4.14 -15.83
CA PHE A 74 9.24 2.81 -16.05
C PHE A 74 8.77 2.66 -17.48
N LYS A 75 8.84 1.42 -17.98
CA LYS A 75 8.22 1.09 -19.25
C LYS A 75 6.71 0.94 -19.08
N THR A 76 5.96 1.16 -20.15
CA THR A 76 4.50 1.05 -20.12
C THR A 76 4.02 -0.34 -19.65
N GLU A 77 4.74 -1.40 -19.99
CA GLU A 77 4.44 -2.77 -19.56
C GLU A 77 4.68 -3.03 -18.06
N GLU A 78 5.47 -2.20 -17.39
CA GLU A 78 5.70 -2.33 -15.94
C GLU A 78 4.57 -1.68 -15.13
N ILE A 79 3.79 -0.76 -15.71
CA ILE A 79 2.75 -0.03 -14.97
C ILE A 79 1.73 -0.97 -14.33
N PRO A 80 1.10 -1.94 -15.03
CA PRO A 80 0.15 -2.86 -14.39
C PRO A 80 0.76 -3.67 -13.23
N VAL A 81 2.06 -3.98 -13.33
CA VAL A 81 2.81 -4.71 -12.31
C VAL A 81 2.98 -3.88 -11.03
N LEU A 82 3.21 -2.57 -11.18
CA LEU A 82 3.30 -1.62 -10.07
C LEU A 82 1.94 -1.35 -9.42
N LEU A 83 0.84 -1.49 -10.16
CA LEU A 83 -0.52 -1.21 -9.68
C LEU A 83 -1.17 -2.39 -8.96
N ALA A 84 -0.87 -3.64 -9.34
CA ALA A 84 -1.44 -4.83 -8.69
C ALA A 84 -1.27 -4.87 -7.15
N PRO A 85 -0.12 -4.45 -6.57
CA PRO A 85 0.04 -4.32 -5.11
C PRO A 85 -0.95 -3.37 -4.44
N LEU A 86 -1.42 -2.33 -5.14
CA LEU A 86 -2.41 -1.39 -4.58
C LEU A 86 -3.74 -2.11 -4.35
N GLU A 87 -4.14 -2.97 -5.29
CA GLU A 87 -5.37 -3.75 -5.18
C GLU A 87 -5.32 -4.72 -4.00
N SER A 88 -4.19 -5.42 -3.81
CA SER A 88 -4.05 -6.40 -2.72
C SER A 88 -4.08 -5.76 -1.34
N TRP A 89 -3.49 -4.57 -1.17
CA TRP A 89 -3.59 -3.80 0.06
C TRP A 89 -4.97 -3.16 0.26
N ASN A 90 -5.58 -2.62 -0.79
CA ASN A 90 -6.94 -2.07 -0.73
C ASN A 90 -7.98 -3.13 -0.32
N ALA A 91 -7.81 -4.38 -0.77
CA ALA A 91 -8.70 -5.48 -0.43
C ALA A 91 -8.74 -5.80 1.08
N VAL A 92 -7.72 -5.39 1.84
CA VAL A 92 -7.60 -5.63 3.29
C VAL A 92 -7.69 -4.35 4.13
N ALA A 93 -8.03 -3.21 3.53
CA ALA A 93 -8.13 -1.92 4.21
C ALA A 93 -9.11 -1.94 5.40
N GLU A 94 -10.28 -2.56 5.23
CA GLU A 94 -11.28 -2.69 6.30
C GLU A 94 -10.82 -3.70 7.36
N ALA A 95 -10.32 -4.87 6.95
CA ALA A 95 -9.86 -5.93 7.84
C ALA A 95 -8.68 -5.47 8.74
N SER A 96 -7.83 -4.59 8.22
CA SER A 96 -6.72 -3.98 8.94
C SER A 96 -7.14 -2.79 9.82
N SER A 97 -8.41 -2.36 9.79
CA SER A 97 -8.90 -1.16 10.51
C SER A 97 -8.19 0.14 10.15
N SER A 98 -7.35 0.14 9.10
CA SER A 98 -6.68 1.34 8.61
C SER A 98 -7.65 2.20 7.80
N GLY A 99 -8.52 1.58 7.00
CA GLY A 99 -9.43 2.25 6.06
C GLY A 99 -8.71 3.00 4.93
N VAL A 100 -7.38 2.95 4.88
CA VAL A 100 -6.57 3.66 3.87
C VAL A 100 -6.72 2.97 2.53
N LYS A 101 -6.94 3.76 1.49
CA LYS A 101 -7.12 3.26 0.12
C LYS A 101 -6.20 3.99 -0.84
N PHE A 102 -5.52 3.24 -1.68
CA PHE A 102 -4.67 3.73 -2.74
C PHE A 102 -5.45 3.82 -4.05
N THR A 103 -5.43 4.97 -4.71
CA THR A 103 -6.05 5.17 -6.02
C THR A 103 -5.00 5.65 -7.01
N TYR A 104 -4.84 4.94 -8.12
CA TYR A 104 -3.93 5.37 -9.18
C TYR A 104 -4.43 6.68 -9.82
N ALA A 105 -3.62 7.72 -9.75
CA ALA A 105 -3.93 9.08 -10.21
C ALA A 105 -3.23 9.44 -11.53
N GLY A 106 -2.52 8.50 -12.15
CA GLY A 106 -1.86 8.66 -13.45
C GLY A 106 -0.34 8.69 -13.37
N SER A 107 0.28 8.82 -14.55
CA SER A 107 1.72 8.98 -14.67
C SER A 107 2.09 10.46 -14.77
N VAL A 108 3.19 10.86 -14.13
CA VAL A 108 3.64 12.25 -14.00
C VAL A 108 5.08 12.42 -14.50
N SER A 109 5.49 13.65 -14.82
CA SER A 109 6.86 13.96 -15.23
C SER A 109 7.79 14.25 -14.04
N GLU A 110 7.24 14.62 -12.88
CA GLU A 110 7.97 14.98 -11.67
C GLU A 110 7.29 14.39 -10.42
N PRO A 111 8.04 14.13 -9.33
CA PRO A 111 7.45 13.68 -8.07
C PRO A 111 6.39 14.65 -7.53
N GLN A 112 5.34 14.11 -6.91
CA GLN A 112 4.22 14.89 -6.39
C GLN A 112 4.31 15.06 -4.87
N TYR A 113 4.37 16.31 -4.42
CA TYR A 113 4.47 16.71 -3.01
C TYR A 113 3.16 17.33 -2.53
N CYS A 114 2.08 16.54 -2.52
CA CYS A 114 0.75 16.98 -2.09
C CYS A 114 0.21 16.09 -0.97
N GLU A 115 -0.77 16.59 -0.22
CA GLU A 115 -1.41 15.80 0.84
C GLU A 115 -2.02 14.51 0.27
N ASN A 116 -1.76 13.40 0.96
CA ASN A 116 -2.15 12.05 0.57
C ASN A 116 -1.63 11.68 -0.84
N CYS A 117 -0.41 12.08 -1.18
CA CYS A 117 0.23 11.72 -2.45
C CYS A 117 1.39 10.74 -2.23
N LEU A 118 1.38 9.66 -3.01
CA LEU A 118 2.43 8.66 -3.06
C LEU A 118 3.01 8.64 -4.48
N THR A 119 4.31 8.86 -4.64
CA THR A 119 4.98 8.75 -5.94
C THR A 119 5.83 7.49 -5.99
N ILE A 120 5.64 6.64 -7.00
CA ILE A 120 6.51 5.50 -7.29
C ILE A 120 7.51 5.91 -8.38
N MET A 121 8.81 5.74 -8.12
CA MET A 121 9.88 6.13 -9.04
C MET A 121 11.07 5.17 -8.98
N ARG A 122 11.90 5.17 -10.02
CA ARG A 122 13.25 4.59 -9.96
C ARG A 122 14.27 5.54 -9.32
N GLY A 123 15.27 4.99 -8.65
CA GLY A 123 16.40 5.76 -8.13
C GLY A 123 17.52 4.86 -7.59
N LYS A 124 18.77 5.31 -7.60
CA LYS A 124 19.91 4.51 -7.09
C LYS A 124 19.85 4.42 -5.56
N VAL A 125 19.23 3.37 -5.05
CA VAL A 125 19.05 3.12 -3.61
C VAL A 125 19.66 1.80 -3.16
N TYR A 126 20.26 1.04 -4.07
CA TYR A 126 20.86 -0.24 -3.74
C TYR A 126 22.02 -0.09 -2.74
N GLU A 127 21.86 -0.70 -1.57
CA GLU A 127 22.91 -0.77 -0.55
C GLU A 127 23.48 -2.19 -0.43
N LYS A 128 24.77 -2.36 -0.74
CA LYS A 128 25.41 -3.68 -0.81
C LYS A 128 25.40 -4.46 0.51
N LYS A 129 25.45 -3.77 1.66
CA LYS A 129 25.52 -4.41 2.98
C LYS A 129 24.17 -4.99 3.42
N THR A 130 23.12 -4.21 3.24
CA THR A 130 21.74 -4.55 3.63
C THR A 130 20.98 -5.24 2.50
N ARG A 131 21.52 -5.22 1.26
CA ARG A 131 20.86 -5.67 0.04
C ARG A 131 19.49 -5.02 -0.18
N HIS A 132 19.25 -3.86 0.40
CA HIS A 132 18.04 -3.09 0.16
C HIS A 132 18.12 -2.54 -1.25
N ALA A 133 17.13 -2.84 -2.08
CA ALA A 133 17.01 -2.37 -3.46
C ALA A 133 15.76 -1.52 -3.66
N THR A 134 15.09 -1.18 -2.56
CA THR A 134 13.92 -0.32 -2.48
C THR A 134 13.99 0.49 -1.20
N LYS A 135 13.27 1.61 -1.18
CA LYS A 135 13.18 2.49 -0.01
C LYS A 135 11.88 3.27 -0.04
N LEU A 136 11.19 3.30 1.10
CA LEU A 136 10.17 4.28 1.41
C LEU A 136 10.80 5.58 1.95
N GLN A 137 10.43 6.72 1.37
CA GLN A 137 10.71 8.04 1.92
C GLN A 137 9.38 8.67 2.33
N ALA A 138 9.08 8.65 3.62
CA ALA A 138 7.88 9.23 4.19
C ALA A 138 8.15 10.63 4.75
N TYR A 139 7.19 11.54 4.56
CA TYR A 139 7.27 12.92 5.01
C TYR A 139 6.01 13.29 5.79
N SER A 140 6.16 13.96 6.92
CA SER A 140 5.06 14.52 7.73
C SER A 140 5.21 16.03 7.79
N VAL A 141 4.15 16.75 7.41
CA VAL A 141 4.08 18.22 7.53
C VAL A 141 3.95 18.65 9.00
N HIS A 142 3.42 17.79 9.86
CA HIS A 142 3.12 18.09 11.25
C HIS A 142 4.13 17.48 12.24
N ALA A 143 5.16 16.79 11.74
CA ALA A 143 6.17 16.08 12.55
C ALA A 143 5.57 15.10 13.57
N ASP A 144 4.40 14.55 13.26
CA ASP A 144 3.58 13.66 14.11
C ASP A 144 3.63 12.19 13.65
N GLN A 145 4.56 11.87 12.75
CA GLN A 145 4.73 10.55 12.13
C GLN A 145 3.52 10.08 11.29
N ILE A 146 2.53 10.95 11.07
CA ILE A 146 1.49 10.79 10.06
C ILE A 146 2.05 11.20 8.71
N ILE A 147 2.01 10.28 7.75
CA ILE A 147 2.48 10.52 6.40
C ILE A 147 1.54 11.54 5.74
N SER A 148 2.10 12.68 5.33
CA SER A 148 1.43 13.68 4.49
C SER A 148 1.66 13.38 3.02
N TYR A 149 2.87 12.96 2.64
CA TYR A 149 3.21 12.45 1.33
C TYR A 149 4.40 11.48 1.43
N ALA A 150 4.57 10.63 0.42
CA ALA A 150 5.67 9.67 0.40
C ALA A 150 6.16 9.35 -1.01
N GLU A 151 7.36 8.77 -1.06
CA GLU A 151 7.97 8.26 -2.27
C GLU A 151 8.39 6.81 -2.07
N VAL A 152 8.05 5.95 -3.04
CA VAL A 152 8.61 4.60 -3.14
C VAL A 152 9.68 4.64 -4.22
N VAL A 153 10.93 4.49 -3.80
CA VAL A 153 12.09 4.51 -4.70
C VAL A 153 12.58 3.09 -4.92
N ILE A 154 12.59 2.66 -6.18
CA ILE A 154 12.96 1.31 -6.59
C ILE A 154 14.27 1.37 -7.36
N ASP A 155 15.25 0.58 -6.95
CA ASP A 155 16.54 0.54 -7.65
C ASP A 155 16.37 0.00 -9.08
N PRO A 156 17.02 0.61 -10.09
CA PRO A 156 17.00 0.11 -11.47
C PRO A 156 17.49 -1.33 -11.64
N ILE A 157 18.22 -1.89 -10.67
CA ILE A 157 18.66 -3.30 -10.70
C ILE A 157 17.49 -4.30 -10.66
N ILE A 158 16.31 -3.89 -10.18
CA ILE A 158 15.09 -4.73 -10.16
C ILE A 158 14.38 -4.61 -11.52
N THR A 159 14.65 -5.56 -12.42
CA THR A 159 14.08 -5.63 -13.78
C THR A 159 13.07 -6.76 -13.98
N ASN A 160 13.05 -7.75 -13.08
CA ASN A 160 12.11 -8.85 -13.08
C ASN A 160 10.73 -8.36 -12.61
N PRO A 161 9.65 -8.55 -13.39
CA PRO A 161 8.32 -8.08 -13.02
C PRO A 161 7.78 -8.62 -11.69
N GLU A 162 8.02 -9.90 -11.37
CA GLU A 162 7.57 -10.47 -10.10
C GLU A 162 8.33 -9.90 -8.90
N ALA A 163 9.65 -9.72 -9.06
CA ALA A 163 10.47 -9.06 -8.05
C ALA A 163 10.01 -7.61 -7.85
N LEU A 164 9.70 -6.89 -8.93
CA LEU A 164 9.17 -5.53 -8.91
C LEU A 164 7.83 -5.46 -8.16
N LYS A 165 6.90 -6.37 -8.47
CA LYS A 165 5.59 -6.48 -7.79
C LYS A 165 5.77 -6.72 -6.28
N ASN A 166 6.60 -7.70 -5.91
CA ASN A 166 6.86 -8.03 -4.51
C ASN A 166 7.54 -6.86 -3.77
N ALA A 167 8.45 -6.15 -4.44
CA ALA A 167 9.12 -4.98 -3.89
C ALA A 167 8.10 -3.88 -3.55
N VAL A 168 7.19 -3.57 -4.46
CA VAL A 168 6.12 -2.58 -4.19
C VAL A 168 5.18 -3.06 -3.08
N VAL A 169 4.79 -4.35 -3.06
CA VAL A 169 4.00 -4.92 -1.95
C VAL A 169 4.68 -4.71 -0.60
N HIS A 170 6.00 -4.96 -0.52
CA HIS A 170 6.82 -4.76 0.68
C HIS A 170 6.84 -3.29 1.12
N GLU A 171 7.16 -2.38 0.19
CA GLU A 171 7.22 -0.95 0.50
C GLU A 171 5.87 -0.36 0.90
N LEU A 172 4.77 -0.86 0.35
CA LEU A 172 3.43 -0.52 0.81
C LEU A 172 3.17 -1.03 2.24
N GLY A 173 3.74 -2.15 2.65
CA GLY A 173 3.71 -2.59 4.05
C GLY A 173 4.34 -1.56 4.99
N HIS A 174 5.45 -0.94 4.60
CA HIS A 174 6.03 0.19 5.35
C HIS A 174 5.11 1.41 5.41
N ASN A 175 4.31 1.67 4.37
CA ASN A 175 3.31 2.76 4.38
C ASN A 175 2.20 2.54 5.42
N PHE A 176 2.02 1.30 5.88
CA PHE A 176 1.12 0.92 6.96
C PHE A 176 1.83 0.76 8.32
N GLY A 177 3.07 1.22 8.44
CA GLY A 177 3.84 1.17 9.67
C GLY A 177 4.52 -0.16 9.95
N LEU A 178 4.48 -1.14 9.04
CA LEU A 178 5.20 -2.40 9.26
C LEU A 178 6.72 -2.19 9.10
N LEU A 179 7.51 -2.85 9.94
CA LEU A 179 8.97 -2.85 9.86
C LEU A 179 9.47 -4.08 9.09
N ASP A 180 10.71 -4.02 8.61
CA ASP A 180 11.38 -5.18 8.04
C ASP A 180 11.43 -6.34 9.04
N CYS A 181 11.24 -7.57 8.58
CA CYS A 181 11.36 -8.77 9.39
C CYS A 181 12.48 -9.69 8.90
N PHE A 182 13.71 -9.39 9.27
CA PHE A 182 14.90 -10.17 8.87
C PHE A 182 14.93 -11.59 9.45
N SER A 183 14.26 -11.81 10.58
CA SER A 183 14.21 -13.12 11.27
C SER A 183 12.96 -13.93 10.95
N CYS A 184 12.00 -13.36 10.21
CA CYS A 184 10.77 -14.05 9.87
C CYS A 184 11.04 -15.24 8.94
N LYS A 185 10.23 -16.28 9.07
CA LYS A 185 10.27 -17.45 8.20
C LYS A 185 10.01 -17.01 6.76
N ASP A 186 10.67 -17.66 5.80
CA ASP A 186 10.42 -17.45 4.37
C ASP A 186 8.92 -17.52 4.04
N ARG A 187 8.44 -16.50 3.30
CA ARG A 187 7.05 -16.38 2.85
C ARG A 187 6.02 -16.35 3.97
N SER A 188 6.39 -15.85 5.14
CA SER A 188 5.47 -15.70 6.27
C SER A 188 4.90 -14.29 6.42
N THR A 189 5.62 -13.28 5.92
CA THR A 189 5.18 -11.88 5.86
C THR A 189 5.68 -11.26 4.56
N VAL A 190 4.95 -10.26 4.06
CA VAL A 190 5.42 -9.40 2.96
C VAL A 190 6.66 -8.60 3.31
N MET A 191 6.94 -8.41 4.60
CA MET A 191 8.10 -7.66 5.11
C MET A 191 9.38 -8.49 5.21
N ASN A 192 9.39 -9.68 4.61
CA ASN A 192 10.58 -10.51 4.49
C ASN A 192 11.61 -9.82 3.58
N GLN A 193 12.86 -9.72 4.04
CA GLN A 193 13.96 -9.22 3.22
C GLN A 193 14.14 -10.05 1.94
N PHE A 194 14.42 -9.37 0.83
CA PHE A 194 14.84 -10.02 -0.42
C PHE A 194 16.20 -10.71 -0.25
N LYS A 195 16.22 -12.03 -0.34
CA LYS A 195 17.47 -12.82 -0.22
C LYS A 195 18.38 -12.62 -1.42
N VAL A 196 17.78 -12.54 -2.61
CA VAL A 196 18.47 -12.39 -3.89
C VAL A 196 17.86 -11.22 -4.63
N ILE A 197 18.71 -10.30 -5.07
CA ILE A 197 18.30 -9.12 -5.83
C ILE A 197 17.66 -9.57 -7.13
N ASN A 198 16.56 -8.92 -7.51
CA ASN A 198 15.84 -9.22 -8.75
C ASN A 198 15.16 -10.60 -8.80
N PHE A 199 14.94 -11.23 -7.65
CA PHE A 199 14.12 -12.44 -7.53
C PHE A 199 12.89 -12.17 -6.67
N SER A 200 11.79 -12.82 -7.04
CA SER A 200 10.54 -12.78 -6.28
C SER A 200 10.71 -13.47 -4.92
N ASN A 201 10.18 -12.85 -3.87
CA ASN A 201 10.03 -13.50 -2.56
C ASN A 201 8.80 -14.44 -2.54
N GLY A 202 7.96 -14.40 -3.58
CA GLY A 202 6.73 -15.19 -3.69
C GLY A 202 5.58 -14.66 -2.84
N MET A 203 5.61 -13.37 -2.50
CA MET A 203 4.62 -12.72 -1.63
C MET A 203 3.92 -11.61 -2.41
N GLU A 204 2.73 -11.92 -2.94
CA GLU A 204 1.99 -11.00 -3.82
C GLU A 204 0.95 -10.12 -3.09
N ALA A 205 0.67 -10.45 -1.82
CA ALA A 205 -0.34 -9.80 -1.00
C ALA A 205 0.02 -9.93 0.48
N PRO A 206 -0.46 -9.00 1.34
CA PRO A 206 -0.31 -9.12 2.79
C PRO A 206 -0.93 -10.41 3.32
N THR A 207 -0.25 -11.03 4.27
CA THR A 207 -0.77 -12.21 4.98
C THR A 207 -1.73 -11.81 6.09
N ALA A 208 -2.45 -12.80 6.66
CA ALA A 208 -3.25 -12.58 7.86
C ALA A 208 -2.44 -11.98 9.02
N CYS A 209 -1.16 -12.34 9.15
CA CYS A 209 -0.30 -11.77 10.18
C CYS A 209 0.10 -10.33 9.88
N ASP A 210 0.36 -9.98 8.62
CA ASP A 210 0.59 -8.59 8.22
C ASP A 210 -0.62 -7.71 8.55
N ILE A 211 -1.82 -8.16 8.16
CA ILE A 211 -3.09 -7.46 8.44
C ILE A 211 -3.28 -7.26 9.95
N SER A 212 -2.96 -8.27 10.77
CA SER A 212 -3.05 -8.16 12.23
C SER A 212 -2.08 -7.13 12.81
N GLN A 213 -0.88 -7.00 12.25
CA GLN A 213 0.11 -6.02 12.69
C GLN A 213 -0.26 -4.60 12.24
N VAL A 214 -0.82 -4.44 11.03
CA VAL A 214 -1.36 -3.14 10.61
C VAL A 214 -2.49 -2.71 11.54
N LYS A 215 -3.39 -3.63 11.91
CA LYS A 215 -4.44 -3.33 12.88
C LYS A 215 -3.88 -2.84 14.21
N ALA A 216 -2.88 -3.53 14.75
CA ALA A 216 -2.21 -3.12 15.98
C ALA A 216 -1.56 -1.73 15.86
N ALA A 217 -0.89 -1.44 14.73
CA ALA A 217 -0.29 -0.14 14.47
C ALA A 217 -1.34 0.99 14.49
N TYR A 218 -2.50 0.80 13.87
CA TYR A 218 -3.57 1.81 13.85
C TYR A 218 -4.34 1.90 15.18
N GLU A 219 -4.37 0.84 15.98
CA GLU A 219 -4.87 0.90 17.36
C GLU A 219 -3.93 1.74 18.24
N GLU A 220 -2.61 1.55 18.12
CA GLU A 220 -1.62 2.35 18.82
C GLU A 220 -1.63 3.82 18.36
N LEU A 221 -1.81 4.07 17.06
CA LEU A 221 -1.89 5.42 16.51
C LEU A 221 -3.01 6.25 17.14
N LYS A 222 -4.19 5.64 17.36
CA LYS A 222 -5.33 6.29 18.02
C LYS A 222 -5.02 6.74 19.45
N THR A 223 -4.07 6.09 20.12
CA THR A 223 -3.65 6.47 21.47
C THR A 223 -2.61 7.59 21.50
N HIS A 224 -1.75 7.67 20.48
CA HIS A 224 -0.63 8.62 20.42
C HIS A 224 -1.02 9.94 19.76
N VAL A 225 -1.74 9.88 18.64
CA VAL A 225 -2.26 11.06 17.95
C VAL A 225 -3.59 11.40 18.61
N ARG A 226 -3.52 11.99 19.82
CA ARG A 226 -4.68 12.71 20.33
C ARG A 226 -4.99 13.80 19.31
N PRO A 227 -6.25 13.94 18.84
CA PRO A 227 -6.64 15.12 18.09
C PRO A 227 -6.13 16.31 18.87
N SER A 228 -5.26 17.12 18.26
CA SER A 228 -4.85 18.40 18.86
C SER A 228 -6.15 19.03 19.35
N PRO A 229 -6.29 19.31 20.66
CA PRO A 229 -7.58 19.63 21.26
C PRO A 229 -8.21 20.67 20.37
N MET A 230 -9.23 20.25 19.60
CA MET A 230 -9.78 21.04 18.50
C MET A 230 -9.94 22.43 19.06
N VAL A 231 -9.13 23.38 18.55
CA VAL A 231 -8.99 24.75 19.10
C VAL A 231 -10.35 25.11 19.64
N ALA A 232 -10.49 25.03 20.97
CA ALA A 232 -11.79 25.17 21.61
C ALA A 232 -12.35 26.44 21.00
N LYS A 233 -13.46 26.31 20.24
CA LYS A 233 -14.03 27.35 19.36
C LYS A 233 -13.45 28.67 19.79
N VAL A 234 -12.54 29.27 19.01
CA VAL A 234 -11.94 30.57 19.34
C VAL A 234 -13.07 31.35 19.94
N MET A 235 -13.04 31.52 21.27
CA MET A 235 -14.08 32.23 21.96
C MET A 235 -13.82 33.60 21.38
N VAL A 236 -14.70 33.99 20.46
CA VAL A 236 -14.68 35.35 19.93
C VAL A 236 -14.91 36.14 21.18
N ASP A 237 -13.81 36.67 21.71
CA ASP A 237 -13.82 37.74 22.65
C ASP A 237 -14.55 38.83 21.89
N GLU A 238 -15.88 38.91 22.11
CA GLU A 238 -16.69 40.03 21.69
C GLU A 238 -16.09 41.20 22.42
N GLY A 239 -15.08 41.81 21.79
CA GLY A 239 -14.26 42.83 22.42
C GLY A 239 -15.15 43.84 23.11
N GLU A 240 -14.98 43.94 24.42
CA GLU A 240 -15.15 45.24 25.04
C GLU A 240 -14.15 46.15 24.33
N GLU A 241 -14.66 47.16 23.63
CA GLU A 241 -13.84 48.20 23.05
C GLU A 241 -12.87 48.70 24.12
N PRO A 242 -11.57 48.87 23.81
CA PRO A 242 -10.65 49.45 24.77
C PRO A 242 -11.22 50.81 25.17
N VAL A 243 -11.47 50.99 26.47
CA VAL A 243 -11.74 52.31 27.04
C VAL A 243 -10.65 53.24 26.53
N ASP A 244 -11.04 54.36 25.92
CA ASP A 244 -10.13 55.39 25.42
C ASP A 244 -9.07 55.67 26.49
N ASP A 245 -7.87 55.14 26.28
CA ASP A 245 -6.74 55.34 27.16
C ASP A 245 -6.19 56.73 26.88
N ASP A 246 -6.63 57.69 27.71
CA ASP A 246 -6.21 59.10 27.74
C ASP A 246 -4.71 59.28 28.09
N THR A 247 -3.87 58.26 27.96
CA THR A 247 -2.45 58.38 28.22
C THR A 247 -1.81 59.38 27.24
N PRO A 248 -1.27 60.52 27.71
CA PRO A 248 -0.73 61.55 26.83
C PRO A 248 0.48 61.05 26.07
N THR A 249 0.41 61.08 24.75
CA THR A 249 1.53 60.77 23.87
C THR A 249 2.61 61.86 24.01
N VAL A 250 3.68 61.55 24.75
CA VAL A 250 4.84 62.44 24.87
C VAL A 250 5.66 62.33 23.59
N ILE A 251 5.56 63.33 22.71
CA ILE A 251 6.40 63.46 21.52
C ILE A 251 7.76 64.04 21.96
N PRO A 252 8.89 63.37 21.74
CA PRO A 252 10.21 63.92 22.03
C PRO A 252 10.51 65.11 21.09
N LEU A 253 10.99 66.22 21.67
CA LEU A 253 11.46 67.40 20.94
C LEU A 253 12.79 67.12 20.21
N PRO A 254 13.06 67.82 19.09
CA PRO A 254 14.14 67.54 18.14
C PRO A 254 15.55 67.83 18.67
#